data_AF-A0A8H7ZXE9-F1
#
_entry.id   AF-A0A8H7ZXE9-F1
#
_cell.length_a   1.000
_cell.length_b   1.000
_cell.length_c   1.000
_cell.angle_alpha   90.00
_cell.angle_beta   90.00
_cell.angle_gamma   90.00
#
_symmetry.space_group_name_H-M   'P 1'
#
loop_
_entity.id
_entity.type
_entity.pdbx_description
1 polymer ?
#
loop_
_entity_poly.entity_id
_entity_poly.type
_entity_poly.pdbx_seq_one_letter_code
_entity_poly.pdbx_strand_id
1 'polypeptide(L)'
;MADKFHVDNEPVESKSTSGSSGFSSNRLKSRLFKKRAQPMTSVEAEINACTLMDQADGDLDILAFWKSHSSKFPTLAKMAKHVHAIPATSAPSERVFSSGHRVLRWNRTRMSPEALEMLVLMKN
;
A
#
# COMPACT_ATOMS: atom_id res chain seq x y z
N MET A 1 4.36 42.74 -63.73
CA MET A 1 5.63 42.67 -62.96
C MET A 1 5.81 41.24 -62.50
N ALA A 2 6.80 40.56 -63.11
CA ALA A 2 7.48 39.31 -62.77
C ALA A 2 6.71 38.00 -62.47
N ASP A 3 6.85 37.08 -63.43
CA ASP A 3 7.10 35.63 -63.35
C ASP A 3 7.34 34.95 -61.99
N LYS A 4 6.74 33.76 -61.80
CA LYS A 4 7.51 32.49 -61.72
C LYS A 4 6.60 31.25 -61.91
N PHE A 5 7.02 30.39 -62.84
CA PHE A 5 6.55 29.03 -63.11
C PHE A 5 6.89 28.02 -61.99
N HIS A 6 6.27 26.82 -62.11
CA HIS A 6 6.68 25.44 -61.74
C HIS A 6 5.77 24.76 -60.68
N VAL A 7 4.86 23.81 -60.99
CA VAL A 7 5.05 22.39 -61.44
C VAL A 7 5.72 21.61 -60.28
N ASP A 8 5.18 20.56 -59.63
CA ASP A 8 4.27 19.45 -59.98
C ASP A 8 3.75 18.71 -58.71
N ASN A 9 2.75 17.84 -58.94
CA ASN A 9 2.54 16.49 -58.39
C ASN A 9 1.72 16.24 -57.10
N GLU A 10 0.51 15.69 -57.31
CA GLU A 10 -0.05 14.40 -56.79
C GLU A 10 -0.08 14.09 -55.27
N PRO A 11 -0.89 13.11 -54.78
CA PRO A 11 -2.28 12.79 -55.09
C PRO A 11 -3.13 12.47 -53.82
N VAL A 12 -4.41 12.14 -54.05
CA VAL A 12 -5.23 11.16 -53.31
C VAL A 12 -5.62 11.47 -51.86
N GLU A 13 -6.93 11.59 -51.61
CA GLU A 13 -7.51 11.33 -50.30
C GLU A 13 -8.63 10.28 -50.42
N SER A 14 -8.22 9.01 -50.44
CA SER A 14 -9.12 7.87 -50.26
C SER A 14 -9.07 7.40 -48.81
N LYS A 15 -10.22 7.48 -48.14
CA LYS A 15 -10.49 6.93 -46.81
C LYS A 15 -9.96 5.49 -46.66
N SER A 16 -9.19 5.24 -45.60
CA SER A 16 -8.99 3.90 -45.07
C SER A 16 -9.14 3.92 -43.55
N THR A 17 -10.24 3.36 -43.08
CA THR A 17 -10.43 2.92 -41.70
C THR A 17 -9.40 1.82 -41.38
N SER A 18 -8.60 2.00 -40.33
CA SER A 18 -7.94 0.87 -39.67
C SER A 18 -8.04 1.03 -38.16
N GLY A 19 -8.99 0.28 -37.58
CA GLY A 19 -8.99 0.00 -36.16
C GLY A 19 -7.70 -0.73 -35.82
N SER A 20 -6.91 -0.14 -34.93
CA SER A 20 -5.84 -0.85 -34.24
C SER A 20 -6.14 -0.79 -32.74
N SER A 21 -6.80 -1.85 -32.27
CA SER A 21 -6.90 -2.17 -30.86
C SER A 21 -5.50 -2.50 -30.34
N GLY A 22 -4.74 -1.47 -30.01
CA GLY A 22 -3.42 -1.58 -29.41
C GLY A 22 -3.54 -2.16 -28.00
N PHE A 23 -3.39 -3.48 -27.87
CA PHE A 23 -3.10 -4.09 -26.57
C PHE A 23 -1.80 -3.49 -26.04
N SER A 24 -1.90 -2.65 -25.01
CA SER A 24 -0.80 -1.85 -24.49
C SER A 24 0.26 -2.74 -23.84
N SER A 25 1.27 -3.12 -24.63
CA SER A 25 2.50 -3.83 -24.24
C SER A 25 3.28 -3.14 -23.11
N ASN A 26 2.93 -1.91 -22.77
CA ASN A 26 3.62 -1.10 -21.78
C ASN A 26 3.37 -1.59 -20.34
N ARG A 27 2.23 -2.24 -20.06
CA ARG A 27 1.91 -2.77 -18.72
C ARG A 27 2.72 -4.01 -18.36
N LEU A 28 3.09 -4.83 -19.35
CA LEU A 28 3.89 -6.04 -19.14
C LEU A 28 5.35 -5.70 -18.89
N LYS A 29 5.91 -4.74 -19.65
CA LYS A 29 7.30 -4.29 -19.49
C LYS A 29 7.56 -3.69 -18.11
N SER A 30 6.62 -2.90 -17.57
CA SER A 30 6.78 -2.30 -16.23
C SER A 30 6.77 -3.32 -15.09
N ARG A 31 6.23 -4.52 -15.32
CA ARG A 31 6.22 -5.62 -14.33
C ARG A 31 7.45 -6.51 -14.45
N LEU A 32 7.95 -6.73 -15.67
CA LEU A 32 9.13 -7.55 -15.94
C LEU A 32 10.44 -6.82 -15.58
N PHE A 33 10.48 -5.50 -15.78
CA PHE A 33 11.67 -4.68 -15.53
C PHE A 33 11.49 -3.71 -14.37
N LYS A 34 10.70 -4.09 -13.35
CA LYS A 34 10.70 -3.34 -12.09
C LYS A 34 12.05 -3.57 -11.43
N LYS A 35 13.00 -2.70 -11.75
CA LYS A 35 14.33 -2.62 -11.16
C LYS A 35 14.15 -2.81 -9.66
N ARG A 36 14.58 -3.96 -9.13
CA ARG A 36 14.50 -4.24 -7.71
C ARG A 36 15.35 -3.16 -7.07
N ALA A 37 14.70 -2.19 -6.41
CA ALA A 37 15.40 -1.26 -5.54
C ALA A 37 16.22 -2.16 -4.62
N GLN A 38 17.54 -2.08 -4.71
CA GLN A 38 18.41 -2.93 -3.93
C GLN A 38 18.08 -2.62 -2.47
N PRO A 39 17.49 -3.57 -1.73
CA PRO A 39 17.28 -3.36 -0.32
C PRO A 39 18.65 -3.13 0.31
N MET A 40 18.80 -2.13 1.18
CA MET A 40 19.93 -2.16 2.10
C MET A 40 19.83 -3.47 2.88
N THR A 41 20.85 -4.32 2.77
CA THR A 41 20.86 -5.66 3.37
C THR A 41 21.49 -5.68 4.75
N SER A 42 22.30 -4.66 5.09
CA SER A 42 22.88 -4.49 6.43
C SER A 42 21.94 -3.66 7.29
N VAL A 43 21.63 -4.19 8.47
CA VAL A 43 20.85 -3.51 9.51
C VAL A 43 21.55 -2.23 9.96
N GLU A 44 22.88 -2.22 10.09
CA GLU A 44 23.61 -1.00 10.46
C GLU A 44 23.48 0.09 9.38
N ALA A 45 23.53 -0.29 8.10
CA ALA A 45 23.33 0.64 7.00
C ALA A 45 21.90 1.22 6.99
N GLU A 46 20.89 0.39 7.28
CA GLU A 46 19.50 0.86 7.43
C GLU A 46 19.37 1.85 8.59
N ILE A 47 19.98 1.56 9.75
CA ILE A 47 19.94 2.44 10.94
C ILE A 47 20.61 3.78 10.63
N ASN A 48 21.83 3.75 10.10
CA ASN A 48 22.58 4.96 9.76
C ASN A 48 21.85 5.82 8.72
N ALA A 49 21.23 5.19 7.72
CA ALA A 49 20.46 5.92 6.71
C ALA A 49 19.12 6.46 7.25
N CYS A 50 18.56 5.84 8.30
CA CYS A 50 17.33 6.29 8.96
C CYS A 50 17.61 7.46 9.92
N THR A 51 18.74 7.49 10.62
CA THR A 51 19.10 8.60 11.53
C THR A 51 19.45 9.89 10.80
N LEU A 52 19.86 9.78 9.53
CA LEU A 52 20.12 10.91 8.64
C LEU A 52 18.87 11.45 7.93
N MET A 53 17.71 10.81 8.09
CA MET A 53 16.46 11.34 7.57
C MET A 53 16.00 12.50 8.45
N ASP A 54 15.63 13.61 7.81
CA ASP A 54 15.07 14.78 8.46
C ASP A 54 13.79 14.42 9.22
N GLN A 55 13.62 14.95 10.43
CA GLN A 55 12.43 14.69 11.24
C GLN A 55 11.25 15.44 10.63
N ALA A 56 10.18 14.72 10.31
CA ALA A 56 8.95 15.36 9.86
C ALA A 56 8.28 16.06 11.05
N ASP A 57 8.37 17.38 11.08
CA ASP A 57 7.64 18.25 12.01
C ASP A 57 6.14 18.25 11.63
N GLY A 58 5.36 17.29 12.14
CA GLY A 58 3.92 17.23 11.89
C GLY A 58 3.22 15.96 12.38
N ASP A 59 1.90 15.90 12.15
CA ASP A 59 1.07 14.72 12.40
C ASP A 59 1.39 13.65 11.34
N LEU A 60 2.50 12.95 11.54
CA LEU A 60 2.96 11.90 10.65
C LEU A 60 2.25 10.58 11.00
N ASP A 61 1.52 10.01 10.05
CA ASP A 61 1.14 8.60 10.14
C ASP A 61 2.39 7.71 10.03
N ILE A 62 2.88 7.28 11.19
CA ILE A 62 4.09 6.48 11.34
C ILE A 62 3.96 5.15 10.57
N LEU A 63 2.78 4.54 10.53
CA LEU A 63 2.57 3.28 9.80
C LEU A 63 2.61 3.50 8.29
N ALA A 64 2.02 4.60 7.80
CA ALA A 64 2.13 4.99 6.39
C ALA A 64 3.58 5.30 6.00
N PHE A 65 4.33 5.98 6.86
CA PHE A 65 5.75 6.25 6.65
C PHE A 65 6.58 4.98 6.47
N TRP A 66 6.46 4.00 7.39
CA TRP A 66 7.21 2.73 7.27
C TRP A 66 6.75 1.91 6.07
N LYS A 67 5.47 2.01 5.68
CA LYS A 67 4.95 1.36 4.48
C LYS A 67 5.58 1.93 3.20
N SER A 68 5.67 3.26 3.07
CA SER A 68 6.29 3.90 1.91
C SER A 68 7.80 3.68 1.85
N HIS A 69 8.46 3.53 2.99
CA HIS A 69 9.91 3.32 3.08
C HIS A 69 10.32 1.83 3.17
N SER A 70 9.37 0.90 3.11
CA SER A 70 9.61 -0.55 3.22
C SER A 70 10.57 -1.11 2.16
N SER A 71 10.68 -0.48 0.99
CA SER A 71 11.66 -0.88 -0.04
C SER A 71 13.09 -0.42 0.28
N LYS A 72 13.23 0.68 1.03
CA LYS A 72 14.52 1.27 1.42
C LYS A 72 15.03 0.65 2.73
N PHE A 73 14.14 0.38 3.67
CA PHE A 73 14.43 -0.20 4.98
C PHE A 73 13.61 -1.48 5.21
N PRO A 74 13.94 -2.59 4.53
CA PRO A 74 13.16 -3.81 4.61
C PRO A 74 13.17 -4.45 6.00
N THR A 75 14.25 -4.28 6.78
CA THR A 75 14.38 -4.86 8.12
C THR A 75 13.73 -3.95 9.14
N LEU A 76 14.04 -2.66 9.13
CA LEU A 76 13.48 -1.70 10.07
C LEU A 76 11.96 -1.53 9.87
N ALA A 77 11.45 -1.52 8.63
CA ALA A 77 10.00 -1.40 8.41
C ALA A 77 9.22 -2.60 8.96
N LYS A 78 9.80 -3.81 8.93
CA LYS A 78 9.21 -4.99 9.58
C LYS A 78 9.21 -4.83 11.09
N MET A 79 10.34 -4.44 11.67
CA MET A 79 10.45 -4.23 13.13
C MET A 79 9.49 -3.14 13.62
N ALA A 80 9.46 -2.00 12.94
CA ALA A 80 8.56 -0.91 13.25
C ALA A 80 7.10 -1.35 13.23
N LYS A 81 6.68 -2.13 12.23
CA LYS A 81 5.32 -2.70 12.18
C LYS A 81 5.01 -3.53 13.42
N HIS A 82 5.95 -4.35 13.91
CA HIS A 82 5.75 -5.15 15.12
C HIS A 82 5.67 -4.29 16.37
N VAL A 83 6.57 -3.32 16.53
CA VAL A 83 6.59 -2.42 17.69
C VAL A 83 5.31 -1.58 17.76
N HIS A 84 4.85 -1.03 16.64
CA HIS A 84 3.65 -0.20 16.58
C HIS A 84 2.33 -1.00 16.63
N ALA A 85 2.35 -2.31 16.41
CA ALA A 85 1.17 -3.15 16.56
C ALA A 85 0.78 -3.39 18.03
N ILE A 86 1.71 -3.12 18.96
CA ILE A 86 1.48 -3.31 20.39
C ILE A 86 0.75 -2.06 20.92
N PRO A 87 -0.47 -2.20 21.48
CA PRO A 87 -1.14 -1.07 22.10
C PRO A 87 -0.37 -0.61 23.33
N ALA A 88 -0.33 0.71 23.56
CA ALA A 88 0.38 1.29 24.71
C ALA A 88 -0.28 0.94 26.06
N THR A 89 -1.54 0.49 26.06
CA THR A 89 -2.34 0.20 27.27
C THR A 89 -3.20 -1.05 27.09
N SER A 90 -3.72 -1.58 28.20
CA SER A 90 -4.73 -2.65 28.23
C SER A 90 -6.14 -2.17 27.83
N ALA A 91 -6.36 -0.87 27.60
CA ALA A 91 -7.69 -0.33 27.31
C ALA A 91 -8.41 -1.02 26.11
N PRO A 92 -7.72 -1.42 25.02
CA PRO A 92 -8.36 -2.17 23.94
C PRO A 92 -8.86 -3.55 24.38
N SER A 93 -8.07 -4.30 25.15
CA SER A 93 -8.48 -5.63 25.63
C SER A 93 -9.56 -5.52 26.71
N GLU A 94 -9.49 -4.55 27.61
CA GLU A 94 -10.55 -4.25 28.59
C GLU A 94 -11.87 -3.87 27.91
N ARG A 95 -11.84 -3.11 26.81
CA ARG A 95 -13.03 -2.77 26.02
C ARG A 95 -13.68 -4.00 25.41
N VAL A 96 -12.87 -4.92 24.89
CA VAL A 96 -13.33 -6.23 24.37
C VAL A 96 -13.98 -7.04 25.49
N PHE A 97 -13.33 -7.15 26.66
CA PHE A 97 -13.86 -7.91 27.79
C PHE A 97 -15.13 -7.29 28.39
N SER A 98 -15.17 -5.97 28.54
CA SER A 98 -16.37 -5.24 29.00
C SER A 98 -17.55 -5.48 28.04
N SER A 99 -17.27 -5.43 26.73
CA SER A 99 -18.24 -5.73 25.69
C SER A 99 -18.72 -7.19 25.70
N GLY A 100 -17.83 -8.13 26.01
CA GLY A 100 -18.16 -9.56 26.19
C GLY A 100 -18.96 -9.82 27.46
N HIS A 101 -18.60 -9.18 28.58
CA HIS A 101 -19.35 -9.24 29.83
C HIS A 101 -20.80 -8.76 29.67
N ARG A 102 -21.06 -7.77 28.81
CA ARG A 102 -22.43 -7.35 28.48
C ARG A 102 -23.23 -8.45 27.77
N VAL A 103 -22.61 -9.17 26.83
CA VAL A 103 -23.23 -10.32 26.13
C VAL A 103 -23.52 -11.44 27.13
N LEU A 104 -22.57 -11.74 28.02
CA LEU A 104 -22.71 -12.74 29.08
C LEU A 104 -23.83 -12.39 30.08
N ARG A 105 -23.94 -11.12 30.50
CA ARG A 105 -24.99 -10.67 31.43
C ARG A 105 -26.39 -10.79 30.84
N TRP A 106 -26.55 -10.65 29.52
CA TRP A 106 -27.85 -10.77 28.84
C TRP A 106 -28.28 -12.22 28.63
N ASN A 107 -27.34 -13.15 28.40
CA ASN A 107 -27.66 -14.51 27.95
C ASN A 107 -27.39 -15.62 28.99
N ARG A 108 -27.66 -15.35 30.27
CA ARG A 108 -27.30 -16.22 31.41
C ARG A 108 -27.96 -17.59 31.47
N THR A 109 -28.80 -17.97 30.51
CA THR A 109 -29.59 -19.20 30.64
C THR A 109 -29.17 -20.36 29.75
N ARG A 110 -28.41 -20.20 28.64
CA ARG A 110 -28.16 -21.36 27.72
C ARG A 110 -26.88 -21.37 26.86
N MET A 111 -25.88 -20.51 27.12
CA MET A 111 -24.71 -20.43 26.24
C MET A 111 -23.52 -21.25 26.75
N SER A 112 -22.94 -22.10 25.89
CA SER A 112 -21.68 -22.78 26.21
C SER A 112 -20.51 -21.78 26.21
N PRO A 113 -19.44 -22.01 26.99
CA PRO A 113 -18.24 -21.17 26.98
C PRO A 113 -17.62 -21.01 25.58
N GLU A 114 -17.63 -22.07 24.79
CA GLU A 114 -17.13 -22.09 23.41
C GLU A 114 -17.96 -21.16 22.49
N ALA A 115 -19.30 -21.20 22.60
CA ALA A 115 -20.16 -20.31 21.83
C ALA A 115 -19.98 -18.84 22.23
N LEU A 116 -19.70 -18.57 23.51
CA LEU A 116 -19.39 -17.24 24.00
C LEU A 116 -18.05 -16.73 23.44
N GLU A 117 -17.00 -17.56 23.46
CA GLU A 117 -15.69 -17.22 22.91
C GLU A 117 -15.80 -16.85 21.43
N MET A 118 -16.47 -17.70 20.65
CA MET A 118 -16.73 -17.44 19.22
C MET A 118 -17.50 -16.14 19.00
N LEU A 119 -18.51 -15.84 19.82
CA LEU A 119 -19.26 -14.59 19.74
C LEU A 119 -18.41 -13.36 20.06
N VAL A 120 -17.50 -13.44 21.04
CA VAL A 120 -16.59 -12.35 21.37
C VAL A 120 -15.56 -12.14 20.26
N LEU A 121 -15.05 -13.22 19.66
CA LEU A 121 -14.11 -13.16 18.53
C LEU A 121 -14.77 -12.64 17.24
N MET A 122 -16.02 -12.99 16.95
CA MET A 122 -16.73 -12.54 15.75
C MET A 122 -17.19 -11.08 15.82
N LYS A 123 -17.35 -10.53 17.03
CA LYS A 123 -17.85 -9.17 17.26
C LYS A 123 -16.76 -8.10 17.10
N ASN A 124 -15.50 -8.44 17.34
CA ASN A 124 -14.36 -7.51 17.27
C ASN A 124 -13.57 -7.73 15.99
#